data_AF-A0A7Y3L3N6-F1
#
_entry.id   AF-A0A7Y3L3N6-F1
#
_cell.length_a   1.000
_cell.length_b   1.000
_cell.length_c   1.000
_cell.angle_alpha   90.00
_cell.angle_beta   90.00
_cell.angle_gamma   90.00
#
_symmetry.space_group_name_H-M   'P 1'
#
loop_
_entity.id
_entity.type
_entity.pdbx_description
1 polymer ?
#
loop_
_entity_poly.entity_id
_entity_poly.type
_entity_poly.pdbx_seq_one_letter_code
_entity_poly.pdbx_strand_id
1 'polypeptide(L)'
;DAPRLRRLLDEGGVAGVPLFDVLREGGFGLDFLIYKPQGSARARLAADERVKTFSTREELAALLRAGRFDAVYSEFFFDDRLTSAGKAQFSLPFFSMGAAGAARTLDRLASLCGWPFYRRYASAWEGRDAA
;
A
#
# COMPACT_ATOMS: atom_id res chain seq x y z
N ASP A 1 13.35 0.78 3.57
CA ASP A 1 14.43 0.03 4.26
C ASP A 1 14.23 -1.47 4.19
N ALA A 2 15.28 -2.18 3.76
CA ALA A 2 15.29 -3.64 3.58
C ALA A 2 14.86 -4.48 4.82
N PRO A 3 15.14 -4.09 6.08
CA PRO A 3 14.67 -4.83 7.26
C PRO A 3 13.14 -4.79 7.44
N ARG A 4 12.50 -3.68 7.06
CA ARG A 4 11.04 -3.52 7.17
C ARG A 4 10.31 -4.31 6.10
N LEU A 5 10.89 -4.38 4.89
CA LEU A 5 10.41 -5.25 3.81
C LEU A 5 10.51 -6.73 4.19
N ARG A 6 11.62 -7.14 4.84
CA ARG A 6 11.80 -8.49 5.37
C ARG A 6 10.75 -8.85 6.42
N ARG A 7 10.42 -7.95 7.35
CA ARG A 7 9.33 -8.21 8.31
C ARG A 7 8.01 -8.46 7.62
N LEU A 8 7.70 -7.70 6.56
CA LEU A 8 6.49 -7.92 5.76
C LEU A 8 6.48 -9.26 5.01
N LEU A 9 7.66 -9.81 4.71
CA LEU A 9 7.87 -11.08 4.02
C LEU A 9 7.99 -12.29 4.97
N ASP A 10 8.37 -12.07 6.23
CA ASP A 10 8.53 -13.14 7.24
C ASP A 10 7.22 -13.37 8.00
N GLU A 11 6.83 -14.64 8.13
CA GLU A 11 5.69 -15.10 8.93
C GLU A 11 5.72 -14.56 10.38
N GLY A 12 6.91 -14.32 10.94
CA GLY A 12 7.09 -13.77 12.29
C GLY A 12 7.07 -12.24 12.41
N GLY A 13 7.12 -11.50 11.30
CA GLY A 13 7.32 -10.04 11.30
C GLY A 13 6.03 -9.20 11.27
N VAL A 14 4.91 -9.81 10.93
CA VAL A 14 3.59 -9.19 10.72
C VAL A 14 2.55 -9.92 11.57
N ALA A 15 2.77 -9.97 12.88
CA ALA A 15 1.85 -10.61 13.83
C ALA A 15 1.42 -12.06 13.45
N GLY A 16 2.23 -12.80 12.69
CA GLY A 16 1.89 -14.17 12.23
C GLY A 16 1.21 -14.27 10.86
N VAL A 17 0.96 -13.16 10.15
CA VAL A 17 0.23 -13.15 8.87
C VAL A 17 1.22 -13.04 7.70
N PRO A 18 1.30 -14.04 6.80
CA PRO A 18 2.07 -13.93 5.56
C PRO A 18 1.33 -13.03 4.56
N LEU A 19 1.38 -11.71 4.80
CA LEU A 19 0.57 -10.70 4.13
C LEU A 19 0.61 -10.83 2.60
N PHE A 20 1.80 -10.96 2.03
CA PHE A 20 1.96 -11.00 0.58
C PHE A 20 1.43 -12.30 -0.03
N ASP A 21 1.58 -13.42 0.66
CA ASP A 21 1.10 -14.71 0.18
C ASP A 21 -0.43 -14.75 0.22
N VAL A 22 -1.03 -14.29 1.32
CA VAL A 22 -2.50 -14.16 1.42
C VAL A 22 -3.07 -13.25 0.33
N LEU A 23 -2.42 -12.11 0.05
CA LEU A 23 -2.89 -11.21 -1.01
C LEU A 23 -2.72 -11.84 -2.40
N ARG A 24 -1.61 -12.54 -2.66
CA ARG A 24 -1.39 -13.22 -3.94
C ARG A 24 -2.35 -14.38 -4.16
N GLU A 25 -2.56 -15.21 -3.15
CA GLU A 25 -3.54 -16.30 -3.17
C GLU A 25 -4.97 -15.77 -3.36
N GLY A 26 -5.25 -14.60 -2.78
CA GLY A 26 -6.50 -13.86 -2.97
C GLY A 26 -6.71 -13.27 -4.37
N GLY A 27 -5.71 -13.37 -5.26
CA GLY A 27 -5.78 -12.88 -6.64
C GLY A 27 -5.44 -11.39 -6.80
N PHE A 28 -4.88 -10.73 -5.77
CA PHE A 28 -4.50 -9.32 -5.87
C PHE A 28 -3.18 -9.12 -6.61
N GLY A 29 -3.15 -8.11 -7.47
CA GLY A 29 -1.89 -7.56 -8.00
C GLY A 29 -1.16 -6.74 -6.94
N LEU A 30 0.15 -6.93 -6.80
CA LEU A 30 0.96 -6.21 -5.83
C LEU A 30 1.94 -5.26 -6.53
N ASP A 31 1.74 -3.96 -6.31
CA ASP A 31 2.68 -2.91 -6.66
C ASP A 31 3.45 -2.45 -5.42
N PHE A 32 4.75 -2.16 -5.58
CA PHE A 32 5.63 -1.76 -4.49
C PHE A 32 6.18 -0.37 -4.72
N LEU A 33 5.95 0.54 -3.78
CA LEU A 33 6.59 1.85 -3.74
C LEU A 33 7.68 1.82 -2.65
N ILE A 34 8.95 1.86 -3.05
CA ILE A 34 10.08 1.69 -2.14
C ILE A 34 10.82 3.01 -1.95
N TYR A 35 10.88 3.48 -0.70
CA TYR A 35 11.72 4.62 -0.35
C TYR A 35 13.20 4.27 -0.56
N LYS A 36 13.89 5.09 -1.33
CA LYS A 36 15.30 4.97 -1.69
C LYS A 36 15.97 6.34 -1.58
N PRO A 37 16.71 6.64 -0.50
CA PRO A 37 17.44 7.90 -0.41
C PRO A 37 18.53 7.97 -1.49
N GLN A 38 18.83 9.18 -1.97
CA GLN A 38 19.89 9.39 -2.96
C GLN A 38 21.23 8.80 -2.48
N GLY A 39 21.97 8.16 -3.39
CA GLY A 39 23.25 7.50 -3.09
C GLY A 39 23.15 6.06 -2.56
N SER A 40 21.96 5.53 -2.29
CA SER A 40 21.82 4.12 -1.89
C SER A 40 21.95 3.15 -3.08
N ALA A 41 22.57 1.98 -2.84
CA ALA A 41 22.78 0.95 -3.84
C ALA A 41 21.45 0.55 -4.53
N ARG A 42 21.51 0.26 -5.84
CA ARG A 42 20.35 -0.17 -6.64
C ARG A 42 19.75 -1.43 -6.00
N ALA A 43 18.58 -1.32 -5.39
CA ALA A 43 17.86 -2.50 -4.94
C ALA A 43 17.61 -3.38 -6.16
N ARG A 44 18.10 -4.63 -6.15
CA ARG A 44 17.86 -5.63 -7.22
C ARG A 44 16.37 -5.80 -7.55
N LEU A 45 15.48 -5.42 -6.63
CA LEU A 45 14.02 -5.39 -6.81
C LEU A 45 13.53 -4.45 -7.92
N ALA A 46 14.27 -3.39 -8.28
CA ALA A 46 13.81 -2.38 -9.24
C ALA A 46 13.76 -2.86 -10.71
N ALA A 47 14.10 -4.12 -10.99
CA ALA A 47 13.96 -4.72 -12.31
C ALA A 47 12.53 -5.23 -12.59
N ASP A 48 11.69 -5.34 -11.57
CA ASP A 48 10.26 -5.66 -11.72
C ASP A 48 9.48 -4.37 -12.00
N GLU A 49 8.67 -4.34 -13.07
CA GLU A 49 7.90 -3.16 -13.46
C GLU A 49 6.91 -2.70 -12.38
N ARG A 50 6.48 -3.61 -11.50
CA ARG A 50 5.60 -3.34 -10.35
C ARG A 50 6.33 -2.72 -9.17
N VAL A 51 7.66 -2.62 -9.21
CA VAL A 51 8.46 -1.96 -8.20
C VAL A 51 8.87 -0.57 -8.68
N LYS A 52 8.39 0.46 -8.00
CA LYS A 52 8.80 1.86 -8.19
C LYS A 52 9.55 2.35 -6.97
N THR A 53 10.53 3.21 -7.17
CA THR A 53 11.30 3.83 -6.08
C THR A 53 11.04 5.31 -6.01
N PHE A 54 11.06 5.88 -4.81
CA PHE A 54 10.97 7.32 -4.58
C PHE A 54 11.96 7.76 -3.50
N SER A 55 12.39 9.00 -3.58
CA SER A 55 13.34 9.63 -2.65
C SER A 55 12.75 10.89 -2.00
N THR A 56 11.68 11.45 -2.56
CA THR A 56 11.01 12.65 -2.03
C THR A 56 9.51 12.42 -1.80
N ARG A 57 8.88 13.34 -1.06
CA ARG A 57 7.43 13.32 -0.81
C ARG A 57 6.66 13.59 -2.12
N GLU A 58 7.19 14.45 -2.96
CA GLU A 58 6.60 14.86 -4.24
C GLU A 58 6.61 13.69 -5.24
N GLU A 59 7.72 12.94 -5.29
CA GLU A 59 7.83 11.72 -6.09
C GLU A 59 6.83 10.66 -5.63
N LEU A 60 6.70 10.44 -4.32
CA LEU A 60 5.69 9.54 -3.76
C LEU A 60 4.28 9.97 -4.15
N ALA A 61 3.95 11.26 -4.01
CA ALA A 61 2.64 11.78 -4.36
C ALA A 61 2.32 11.60 -5.86
N ALA A 62 3.31 11.80 -6.74
CA ALA A 62 3.15 11.55 -8.17
C ALA A 62 2.92 10.07 -8.47
N LEU A 63 3.67 9.16 -7.84
CA LEU A 63 3.48 7.72 -7.99
C LEU A 63 2.12 7.24 -7.47
N LEU A 64 1.67 7.78 -6.34
CA LEU A 64 0.35 7.49 -5.78
C LEU A 64 -0.77 7.90 -6.74
N ARG A 65 -0.68 9.10 -7.33
CA ARG A 65 -1.68 9.59 -8.29
C ARG A 65 -1.69 8.80 -9.61
N ALA A 66 -0.51 8.50 -10.15
CA ALA A 66 -0.38 7.81 -11.44
C ALA A 66 -0.61 6.29 -11.35
N GLY A 67 -0.42 5.69 -10.17
CA GLY A 67 -0.54 4.26 -9.95
C GLY A 67 -1.94 3.72 -10.22
N ARG A 68 -2.02 2.54 -10.85
CA ARG A 68 -3.30 1.87 -11.17
C ARG A 68 -3.86 0.99 -10.04
N PHE A 69 -3.20 0.95 -8.88
CA PHE A 69 -3.67 0.22 -7.70
C PHE A 69 -4.83 0.93 -7.00
N ASP A 70 -5.71 0.15 -6.39
CA ASP A 70 -6.94 0.66 -5.75
C ASP A 70 -6.77 0.96 -4.26
N ALA A 71 -5.96 0.16 -3.57
CA ALA A 71 -5.73 0.27 -2.12
C ALA A 71 -4.23 0.21 -1.80
N VAL A 72 -3.83 0.90 -0.73
CA VAL A 72 -2.44 1.01 -0.28
C VAL A 72 -2.34 0.56 1.17
N TYR A 73 -1.36 -0.32 1.43
CA TYR A 73 -1.00 -0.68 2.79
C TYR A 73 -0.24 0.47 3.45
N SER A 74 -0.76 1.00 4.56
CA SER A 74 -0.07 2.00 5.39
C SER A 74 -0.40 1.78 6.86
N GLU A 75 0.62 1.83 7.71
CA GLU A 75 0.47 1.77 9.16
C GLU A 75 0.21 3.17 9.77
N PHE A 76 0.24 4.23 8.95
CA PHE A 76 -0.13 5.56 9.38
C PHE A 76 -1.64 5.72 9.31
N PHE A 77 -2.27 5.98 10.45
CA PHE A 77 -3.70 6.24 10.51
C PHE A 77 -4.01 7.60 9.88
N PHE A 78 -5.04 7.62 9.01
CA PHE A 78 -5.41 8.79 8.21
C PHE A 78 -4.22 9.39 7.44
N ASP A 79 -3.59 8.57 6.62
CA ASP A 79 -2.48 9.00 5.76
C ASP A 79 -2.99 10.02 4.73
N ASP A 80 -2.75 11.31 5.00
CA ASP A 80 -3.15 12.45 4.18
C ASP A 80 -2.70 12.27 2.73
N ARG A 81 -1.48 11.78 2.52
CA ARG A 81 -0.89 11.50 1.19
C ARG A 81 -1.73 10.54 0.37
N LEU A 82 -2.32 9.52 1.01
CA LEU A 82 -3.17 8.54 0.33
C LEU A 82 -4.53 9.15 0.00
N THR A 83 -5.12 9.87 0.97
CA THR A 83 -6.42 10.51 0.77
C THR A 83 -6.39 11.59 -0.32
N SER A 84 -5.35 12.43 -0.35
CA SER A 84 -5.14 13.43 -1.42
C SER A 84 -4.86 12.79 -2.78
N ALA A 85 -4.31 11.57 -2.82
CA ALA A 85 -4.15 10.80 -4.06
C ALA A 85 -5.39 9.97 -4.45
N GLY A 86 -6.49 10.06 -3.68
CA GLY A 86 -7.71 9.31 -3.92
C GLY A 86 -7.57 7.80 -3.73
N LYS A 87 -6.59 7.36 -2.92
CA LYS A 87 -6.31 5.94 -2.65
C LYS A 87 -6.92 5.51 -1.33
N ALA A 88 -7.51 4.32 -1.34
CA ALA A 88 -7.96 3.68 -0.11
C ALA A 88 -6.75 3.19 0.70
N GLN A 89 -6.86 3.25 2.03
CA GLN A 89 -5.84 2.71 2.93
C GLN A 89 -6.32 1.43 3.60
N PHE A 90 -5.42 0.49 3.82
CA PHE A 90 -5.61 -0.63 4.75
C PHE A 90 -4.34 -0.87 5.55
N SER A 91 -4.46 -1.60 6.65
CA SER A 91 -3.37 -1.86 7.59
C SER A 91 -3.51 -3.24 8.19
N LEU A 92 -2.60 -3.62 9.08
CA LEU A 92 -2.62 -4.94 9.70
C LEU A 92 -3.92 -5.34 10.41
N PRO A 93 -4.57 -4.44 11.18
CA PRO A 93 -5.87 -4.74 11.80
C PRO A 93 -7.00 -5.13 10.83
N PHE A 94 -6.83 -4.94 9.52
CA PHE A 94 -7.79 -5.40 8.51
C PHE A 94 -7.81 -6.94 8.38
N PHE A 95 -6.74 -7.60 8.84
CA PHE A 95 -6.55 -9.05 8.73
C PHE A 95 -7.20 -9.77 9.92
N SER A 96 -7.93 -10.84 9.62
CA SER A 96 -8.55 -11.72 10.61
C SER A 96 -7.91 -13.10 10.55
N MET A 97 -7.57 -13.67 11.69
CA MET A 97 -6.90 -14.98 11.78
C MET A 97 -7.84 -16.16 11.44
N GLY A 98 -7.22 -17.26 10.99
CA GLY A 98 -7.90 -18.51 10.64
C GLY A 98 -8.55 -18.48 9.25
N ALA A 99 -8.95 -19.63 8.73
CA ALA A 99 -9.48 -19.76 7.36
C ALA A 99 -10.72 -18.87 7.10
N ALA A 100 -11.68 -18.87 8.02
CA ALA A 100 -12.85 -18.00 7.92
C ALA A 100 -12.49 -16.51 8.06
N GLY A 101 -11.44 -16.19 8.82
CA GLY A 101 -10.90 -14.85 8.93
C GLY A 101 -10.28 -14.38 7.61
N ALA A 102 -9.48 -15.23 6.98
CA ALA A 102 -8.88 -14.97 5.67
C ALA A 102 -9.95 -14.66 4.62
N ALA A 103 -10.99 -15.49 4.52
CA ALA A 103 -12.10 -15.24 3.59
C ALA A 103 -12.77 -13.87 3.82
N ARG A 104 -13.03 -13.50 5.08
CA ARG A 104 -13.58 -12.16 5.41
C ARG A 104 -12.60 -11.03 5.08
N THR A 105 -11.31 -11.24 5.28
CA THR A 105 -10.29 -10.25 4.93
C THR A 105 -10.24 -10.02 3.42
N LEU A 106 -10.27 -11.09 2.62
CA LEU A 106 -10.29 -10.99 1.16
C LEU A 106 -11.55 -10.26 0.66
N ASP A 107 -12.72 -10.58 1.20
CA ASP A 107 -13.99 -9.90 0.86
C ASP A 107 -13.96 -8.39 1.19
N ARG A 108 -13.43 -8.04 2.37
CA ARG A 108 -13.24 -6.64 2.77
C ARG A 108 -12.24 -5.91 1.88
N LEU A 109 -11.14 -6.55 1.50
CA LEU A 109 -10.14 -5.96 0.61
C LEU A 109 -10.70 -5.76 -0.80
N ALA A 110 -11.43 -6.74 -1.33
CA ALA A 110 -12.10 -6.61 -2.63
C ALA A 110 -13.12 -5.46 -2.62
N SER A 111 -13.92 -5.36 -1.55
CA SER A 111 -14.85 -4.25 -1.34
C SER A 111 -14.13 -2.90 -1.26
N LEU A 112 -12.98 -2.85 -0.58
CA LEU A 112 -12.16 -1.64 -0.48
C LEU A 112 -11.61 -1.20 -1.84
N CYS A 113 -11.15 -2.14 -2.67
CA CYS A 113 -10.70 -1.86 -4.03
C CYS A 113 -11.83 -1.30 -4.92
N GLY A 114 -13.06 -1.74 -4.69
CA GLY A 114 -14.25 -1.23 -5.37
C GLY A 114 -14.80 0.10 -4.84
N TRP A 115 -14.29 0.62 -3.72
CA TRP A 115 -14.91 1.76 -3.04
C TRP A 115 -14.59 3.10 -3.74
N PRO A 116 -15.58 3.81 -4.30
CA PRO A 116 -15.33 5.07 -5.02
C PRO A 116 -15.08 6.29 -4.12
N PHE A 117 -15.12 6.17 -2.79
CA PHE A 117 -15.14 7.33 -1.88
C PHE A 117 -13.91 8.23 -2.03
N TYR A 118 -12.72 7.67 -1.87
CA TYR A 118 -11.49 8.46 -1.95
C TYR A 118 -11.27 9.04 -3.36
N ARG A 119 -11.64 8.31 -4.41
CA ARG A 119 -11.61 8.82 -5.80
C ARG A 119 -12.54 10.01 -6.00
N ARG A 120 -13.74 9.95 -5.42
CA ARG A 120 -14.76 11.01 -5.55
C ARG A 120 -14.40 12.28 -4.77
N TYR A 121 -13.71 12.15 -3.65
CA TYR A 121 -13.41 13.27 -2.75
C TYR A 121 -11.96 13.75 -2.78
N ALA A 122 -11.08 13.13 -3.58
CA ALA A 122 -9.69 13.55 -3.73
C ALA A 122 -9.58 15.06 -4.07
N SER A 123 -10.40 15.56 -4.99
CA SER A 123 -10.42 16.98 -5.37
C SER A 123 -10.89 17.93 -4.27
N ALA A 124 -11.64 17.43 -3.28
CA ALA A 124 -12.05 18.23 -2.11
C ALA A 124 -10.93 18.34 -1.06
N TRP A 125 -9.88 17.51 -1.18
CA TRP A 125 -8.72 17.52 -0.28
C TRP A 125 -7.52 18.29 -0.86
N GLU A 126 -7.42 18.45 -2.18
CA GLU A 126 -6.37 19.25 -2.84
C GLU A 126 -6.32 20.72 -2.36
N GLY A 127 -7.38 21.24 -1.75
CA GLY A 127 -7.45 22.62 -1.24
C GLY A 127 -6.85 22.88 0.15
N ARG A 128 -6.31 21.86 0.85
CA ARG A 128 -5.79 22.03 2.23
C ARG A 128 -4.27 21.96 2.39
N ASP A 129 -3.53 21.57 1.35
CA ASP A 129 -2.06 21.46 1.39
C ASP A 129 -1.33 22.76 0.95
N ALA A 130 -2.07 23.86 0.77
CA ALA A 130 -1.54 25.17 0.35
C ALA A 130 -1.57 26.25 1.46
N ALA A 131 -1.66 25.87 2.73
CA ALA A 131 -1.67 26.77 3.88
C ALA A 131 -0.48 26.53 4.82
#